data_AF-A0A0Q7ILU3-F1
#
_entry.id   AF-A0A0Q7ILU3-F1
#
_cell.length_a   1.000
_cell.length_b   1.000
_cell.length_c   1.000
_cell.angle_alpha   90.00
_cell.angle_beta   90.00
_cell.angle_gamma   90.00
#
_symmetry.space_group_name_H-M   'P 1'
#
loop_
_entity.id
_entity.type
_entity.pdbx_description
1 polymer ?
#
loop_
_entity_poly.entity_id
_entity_poly.type
_entity_poly.pdbx_seq_one_letter_code
_entity_poly.pdbx_strand_id
1 'polypeptide(L)'
;MDAGSSTLGHAARVRSHQRRTAAVQWIRRTHGWFGLWGAVLGLLFGFSGIWLNHRNVLKLPQAQERTRAQLALPDPVPATPEAMILWLQGALRMSGPPSSSRIEPAKPVAWADKSDKSDTGGKSAPALMQPAHWVFNFGGPNEIVQAEYWQGNRSVGVATTHNGFVATLTNMHKGGSMPLPWILLVDTLAGSLIFLSISGVALWMLTHRRRRVGLALFGASLAAMLAIALGAL
;
A
#
# COMPACT_ATOMS: atom_id res chain seq x y z
N MET A 1 -70.52 13.82 -5.34
CA MET A 1 -69.51 14.70 -5.99
C MET A 1 -68.15 13.98 -6.03
N ASP A 2 -68.12 12.67 -6.26
CA ASP A 2 -67.00 11.80 -5.84
C ASP A 2 -66.15 11.25 -7.00
N ALA A 3 -66.53 11.54 -8.24
CA ALA A 3 -65.79 11.08 -9.42
C ALA A 3 -64.43 11.79 -9.57
N GLY A 4 -64.34 13.09 -9.24
CA GLY A 4 -63.13 13.90 -9.42
C GLY A 4 -61.99 13.58 -8.45
N SER A 5 -62.29 13.13 -7.23
CA SER A 5 -61.27 12.76 -6.23
C SER A 5 -60.60 11.41 -6.55
N SER A 6 -61.37 10.47 -7.10
CA SER A 6 -60.87 9.13 -7.47
C SER A 6 -59.87 9.16 -8.63
N THR A 7 -60.11 10.02 -9.64
CA THR A 7 -59.26 10.16 -10.82
C THR A 7 -57.95 10.86 -10.51
N LEU A 8 -57.97 11.89 -9.64
CA LEU A 8 -56.77 12.55 -9.13
C LEU A 8 -55.86 11.59 -8.34
N GLY A 9 -56.45 10.72 -7.50
CA GLY A 9 -55.72 9.69 -6.76
C GLY A 9 -55.15 8.57 -7.63
N HIS A 10 -55.81 8.22 -8.74
CA HIS A 10 -55.29 7.26 -9.71
C HIS A 10 -54.10 7.84 -10.49
N ALA A 11 -54.23 9.07 -11.02
CA ALA A 11 -53.16 9.75 -11.75
C ALA A 11 -51.90 9.96 -10.89
N ALA A 12 -52.05 10.29 -9.60
CA ALA A 12 -50.94 10.41 -8.66
C ALA A 12 -50.20 9.07 -8.46
N ARG A 13 -50.94 7.96 -8.32
CA ARG A 13 -50.37 6.62 -8.20
C ARG A 13 -49.60 6.20 -9.45
N VAL A 14 -50.16 6.43 -10.64
CA VAL A 14 -49.50 6.14 -11.93
C VAL A 14 -48.19 6.92 -12.06
N ARG A 15 -48.20 8.23 -11.78
CA ARG A 15 -46.97 9.06 -11.78
C ARG A 15 -45.93 8.55 -10.79
N SER A 16 -46.33 8.16 -9.58
CA SER A 16 -45.41 7.62 -8.57
C SER A 16 -44.77 6.30 -9.01
N HIS A 17 -45.54 5.42 -9.67
CA HIS A 17 -45.06 4.16 -10.21
C HIS A 17 -44.10 4.39 -11.39
N GLN A 18 -44.44 5.30 -12.30
CA GLN A 18 -43.58 5.70 -13.42
C GLN A 18 -42.23 6.26 -12.93
N ARG A 19 -42.24 7.19 -11.96
CA ARG A 19 -41.00 7.74 -11.36
C ARG A 19 -40.14 6.66 -10.71
N ARG A 20 -40.76 5.72 -9.98
CA ARG A 20 -40.05 4.58 -9.38
C ARG A 20 -39.43 3.68 -10.44
N THR A 21 -40.16 3.34 -11.50
CA THR A 21 -39.63 2.51 -12.59
C THR A 21 -38.47 3.19 -13.30
N ALA A 22 -38.59 4.48 -13.61
CA ALA A 22 -37.51 5.27 -14.21
C ALA A 22 -36.26 5.32 -13.29
N ALA A 23 -36.46 5.53 -11.98
CA ALA A 23 -35.37 5.50 -11.01
C ALA A 23 -34.66 4.14 -10.96
N VAL A 24 -35.42 3.04 -10.90
CA VAL A 24 -34.85 1.67 -10.90
C VAL A 24 -34.05 1.40 -12.18
N GLN A 25 -34.56 1.79 -13.34
CA GLN A 25 -33.86 1.62 -14.62
C GLN A 25 -32.55 2.42 -14.65
N TRP A 26 -32.59 3.67 -14.17
CA TRP A 26 -31.40 4.52 -14.08
C TRP A 26 -30.36 3.93 -13.12
N ILE A 27 -30.76 3.56 -11.89
CA ILE A 27 -29.86 2.95 -10.91
C ILE A 27 -29.25 1.66 -11.44
N ARG A 28 -30.05 0.79 -12.09
CA ARG A 28 -29.53 -0.47 -12.64
C ARG A 28 -28.49 -0.23 -13.73
N ARG A 29 -28.74 0.74 -14.61
CA ARG A 29 -27.81 1.12 -15.68
C ARG A 29 -26.51 1.66 -15.09
N THR A 30 -26.58 2.60 -14.15
CA THR A 30 -25.38 3.19 -13.52
C THR A 30 -24.63 2.16 -12.68
N HIS A 31 -25.33 1.33 -11.90
CA HIS A 31 -24.74 0.21 -11.15
C HIS A 31 -23.94 -0.73 -12.06
N GLY A 32 -24.48 -1.09 -13.23
CA GLY A 32 -23.76 -1.92 -14.20
C GLY A 32 -22.45 -1.30 -14.69
N TRP A 33 -22.45 0.01 -14.98
CA TRP A 33 -21.24 0.71 -15.45
C TRP A 33 -20.16 0.83 -14.36
N PHE A 34 -20.55 1.24 -13.15
CA PHE A 34 -19.63 1.26 -12.00
C PHE A 34 -19.15 -0.16 -11.66
N GLY A 35 -20.01 -1.17 -11.84
CA GLY A 35 -19.69 -2.57 -11.65
C GLY A 35 -18.62 -3.06 -12.61
N LEU A 36 -18.74 -2.69 -13.88
CA LEU A 36 -17.73 -3.03 -14.89
C LEU A 36 -16.38 -2.36 -14.60
N TRP A 37 -16.38 -1.06 -14.29
CA TRP A 37 -15.15 -0.34 -13.92
C TRP A 37 -14.51 -0.94 -12.65
N GLY A 38 -15.32 -1.15 -11.61
CA GLY A 38 -14.89 -1.77 -10.37
C GLY A 38 -14.39 -3.20 -10.57
N ALA A 39 -14.94 -3.96 -11.51
CA ALA A 39 -14.46 -5.31 -11.84
C ALA A 39 -13.08 -5.29 -12.51
N VAL A 40 -12.82 -4.36 -13.43
CA VAL A 40 -11.50 -4.23 -14.07
C VAL A 40 -10.42 -3.90 -13.03
N LEU A 41 -10.65 -2.87 -12.22
CA LEU A 41 -9.71 -2.50 -11.16
C LEU A 41 -9.63 -3.57 -10.05
N GLY A 42 -10.77 -4.18 -9.72
CA GLY A 42 -10.88 -5.27 -8.74
C GLY A 42 -10.14 -6.53 -9.16
N LEU A 43 -10.09 -6.86 -10.46
CA LEU A 43 -9.27 -7.98 -10.98
C LEU A 43 -7.78 -7.69 -10.84
N LEU A 44 -7.37 -6.47 -11.15
CA LEU A 44 -5.97 -6.02 -11.01
C LEU A 44 -5.52 -6.03 -9.53
N PHE A 45 -6.37 -5.53 -8.62
CA PHE A 45 -6.14 -5.60 -7.17
C PHE A 45 -6.23 -7.02 -6.62
N GLY A 46 -7.18 -7.82 -7.09
CA GLY A 46 -7.35 -9.21 -6.68
C GLY A 46 -6.15 -10.06 -7.07
N PHE A 47 -5.64 -9.91 -8.30
CA PHE A 47 -4.44 -10.60 -8.74
C PHE A 47 -3.22 -10.26 -7.88
N SER A 48 -2.98 -8.97 -7.64
CA SER A 48 -1.85 -8.53 -6.80
C SER A 48 -1.98 -8.96 -5.34
N GLY A 49 -3.19 -8.97 -4.77
CA GLY A 49 -3.46 -9.47 -3.42
C GLY A 49 -3.27 -10.98 -3.29
N ILE A 50 -3.76 -11.77 -4.26
CA ILE A 50 -3.54 -13.22 -4.32
C ILE A 50 -2.05 -13.51 -4.39
N TRP A 51 -1.33 -12.85 -5.32
CA TRP A 51 0.12 -13.00 -5.45
C TRP A 51 0.82 -12.68 -4.13
N LEU A 52 0.46 -11.57 -3.50
CA LEU A 52 1.06 -11.14 -2.23
C LEU A 52 0.86 -12.17 -1.11
N ASN A 53 -0.35 -12.70 -0.95
CA ASN A 53 -0.67 -13.65 0.11
C ASN A 53 0.04 -15.00 -0.10
N HIS A 54 0.14 -15.46 -1.35
CA HIS A 54 0.65 -16.80 -1.63
C HIS A 54 2.16 -16.86 -1.80
N ARG A 55 2.83 -15.78 -2.21
CA ARG A 55 4.28 -15.80 -2.48
C ARG A 55 5.12 -16.28 -1.28
N ASN A 56 4.71 -15.93 -0.06
CA ASN A 56 5.46 -16.26 1.16
C ASN A 56 5.35 -17.76 1.48
N VAL A 57 4.20 -18.36 1.18
CA VAL A 57 3.92 -19.79 1.43
C VAL A 57 4.46 -20.65 0.30
N LEU A 58 4.25 -20.24 -0.95
CA LEU A 58 4.63 -21.00 -2.14
C LEU A 58 6.07 -20.76 -2.61
N LYS A 59 6.84 -19.90 -1.91
CA LYS A 59 8.22 -19.52 -2.26
C LYS A 59 8.38 -19.13 -3.74
N LEU A 60 7.41 -18.40 -4.27
CA LEU A 60 7.47 -17.89 -5.64
C LEU A 60 8.71 -16.99 -5.80
N PRO A 61 9.37 -17.01 -6.97
CA PRO A 61 10.55 -16.19 -7.21
C PRO A 61 10.23 -14.72 -6.95
N GLN A 62 11.20 -13.99 -6.37
CA GLN A 62 11.03 -12.56 -6.20
C GLN A 62 10.92 -11.92 -7.58
N ALA A 63 9.81 -11.20 -7.82
CA ALA A 63 9.66 -10.34 -9.00
C ALA A 63 10.55 -9.08 -8.95
N GLN A 64 11.40 -8.99 -7.92
CA GLN A 64 12.38 -7.96 -7.67
C GLN A 64 13.75 -8.62 -7.70
N GLU A 65 14.62 -8.18 -8.59
CA GLU A 65 15.99 -8.67 -8.68
C GLU A 65 16.88 -7.71 -7.89
N ARG A 66 17.55 -8.23 -6.85
CA ARG A 66 18.53 -7.49 -6.05
C ARG A 66 19.91 -8.06 -6.32
N THR A 67 20.76 -7.26 -6.96
CA THR A 67 22.16 -7.61 -7.22
C THR A 67 23.04 -6.85 -6.24
N ARG A 68 23.91 -7.58 -5.52
CA ARG A 68 24.87 -6.96 -4.59
C ARG A 68 26.27 -7.05 -5.19
N ALA A 69 26.91 -5.90 -5.35
CA ALA A 69 28.30 -5.76 -5.74
C ALA A 69 29.09 -5.08 -4.61
N GLN A 70 30.40 -5.26 -4.61
CA GLN A 70 31.31 -4.49 -3.76
C GLN A 70 32.19 -3.66 -4.68
N LEU A 71 32.27 -2.37 -4.40
CA LEU A 71 33.08 -1.43 -5.15
C LEU A 71 34.28 -1.04 -4.29
N ALA A 72 35.50 -1.28 -4.79
CA ALA A 72 36.71 -0.85 -4.12
C ALA A 72 36.76 0.69 -4.05
N LEU A 73 37.14 1.23 -2.89
CA LEU A 73 37.28 2.66 -2.68
C LEU A 73 38.55 3.19 -3.37
N PRO A 74 38.55 4.47 -3.79
CA PRO A 74 39.73 5.11 -4.34
C PRO A 74 40.75 5.38 -3.22
N ASP A 75 42.00 5.59 -3.60
CA ASP A 75 43.06 6.04 -2.71
C ASP A 75 43.43 7.49 -3.07
N PRO A 76 43.24 8.49 -2.19
CA PRO A 76 42.75 8.39 -0.80
C PRO A 76 41.23 8.17 -0.70
N VAL A 77 40.83 7.48 0.38
CA VAL A 77 39.41 7.23 0.68
C VAL A 77 38.69 8.56 0.93
N PRO A 78 37.49 8.79 0.36
CA PRO A 78 36.73 10.01 0.59
C PRO A 78 36.42 10.19 2.09
N ALA A 79 36.96 11.27 2.67
CA ALA A 79 36.88 11.52 4.11
C ALA A 79 35.53 12.05 4.57
N THR A 80 34.75 12.66 3.68
CA THR A 80 33.43 13.23 3.98
C THR A 80 32.31 12.55 3.18
N PRO A 81 31.08 12.55 3.70
CA PRO A 81 29.92 12.04 2.97
C PRO A 81 29.72 12.72 1.61
N GLU A 82 30.00 14.02 1.50
CA GLU A 82 29.85 14.79 0.26
C GLU A 82 30.88 14.35 -0.79
N ALA A 83 32.15 14.15 -0.37
CA ALA A 83 33.19 13.63 -1.25
C ALA A 83 32.88 12.19 -1.69
N MET A 84 32.31 11.38 -0.79
CA MET A 84 31.86 10.02 -1.11
C MET A 84 30.72 10.05 -2.14
N ILE A 85 29.76 10.96 -2.01
CA ILE A 85 28.67 11.13 -2.98
C ILE A 85 29.22 11.48 -4.37
N LEU A 86 30.12 12.47 -4.47
CA LEU A 86 30.70 12.88 -5.74
C LEU A 86 31.47 11.73 -6.41
N TRP A 87 32.22 10.96 -5.64
CA TRP A 87 32.91 9.79 -6.16
C TRP A 87 31.92 8.69 -6.61
N LEU A 88 30.92 8.38 -5.78
CA LEU A 88 29.90 7.37 -6.10
C LEU A 88 29.10 7.74 -7.36
N GLN A 89 28.81 9.03 -7.58
CA GLN A 89 28.15 9.49 -8.81
C GLN A 89 28.95 9.10 -10.05
N GLY A 90 30.26 9.38 -10.05
CA GLY A 90 31.15 9.02 -11.15
C GLY A 90 31.30 7.51 -11.30
N ALA A 91 31.55 6.80 -10.20
CA ALA A 91 31.82 5.37 -10.21
C ALA A 91 30.60 4.52 -10.60
N LEU A 92 29.40 4.93 -10.17
CA LEU A 92 28.14 4.28 -10.52
C LEU A 92 27.50 4.84 -11.78
N ARG A 93 28.11 5.86 -12.43
CA ARG A 93 27.57 6.57 -13.61
C ARG A 93 26.16 7.13 -13.38
N MET A 94 25.92 7.67 -12.19
CA MET A 94 24.63 8.28 -11.83
C MET A 94 24.59 9.72 -12.36
N SER A 95 23.47 10.10 -12.97
CA SER A 95 23.28 11.42 -13.59
C SER A 95 22.94 12.56 -12.63
N GLY A 96 22.71 12.27 -11.34
CA GLY A 96 22.27 13.26 -10.36
C GLY A 96 22.63 12.92 -8.91
N PRO A 97 22.35 13.83 -7.96
CA PRO A 97 22.55 13.60 -6.53
C PRO A 97 21.71 12.42 -6.02
N PRO A 98 22.09 11.81 -4.88
CA PRO A 98 21.31 10.75 -4.27
C PRO A 98 19.91 11.29 -3.92
N SER A 99 18.89 10.46 -4.14
CA SER A 99 17.50 10.79 -3.78
C SER A 99 17.32 10.87 -2.27
N SER A 100 18.15 10.15 -1.51
CA SER A 100 18.27 10.30 -0.06
C SER A 100 19.66 9.89 0.43
N SER A 101 20.14 10.59 1.45
CA SER A 101 21.34 10.24 2.20
C SER A 101 20.98 10.08 3.67
N ARG A 102 21.50 9.02 4.28
CA ARG A 102 21.39 8.76 5.73
C ARG A 102 22.79 8.56 6.27
N ILE A 103 23.18 9.41 7.21
CA ILE A 103 24.48 9.38 7.85
C ILE A 103 24.22 9.08 9.32
N GLU A 104 24.61 7.88 9.76
CA GLU A 104 24.60 7.53 11.17
C GLU A 104 26.01 7.72 11.74
N PRO A 105 26.19 8.60 12.74
CA PRO A 105 27.49 8.76 13.38
C PRO A 105 27.88 7.50 14.15
N ALA A 106 29.16 7.38 14.49
CA ALA A 106 29.65 6.29 15.31
C ALA A 106 28.89 6.27 16.65
N LYS A 107 28.37 5.10 17.02
CA LYS A 107 27.54 4.93 18.22
C LYS A 107 27.97 3.68 18.99
N PRO A 108 27.87 3.66 20.33
CA PRO A 108 28.11 2.43 21.09
C PRO A 108 27.13 1.36 20.64
N VAL A 109 27.60 0.13 20.50
CA VAL A 109 26.77 -0.97 19.99
C VAL A 109 25.66 -1.27 21.00
N ALA A 110 24.42 -1.47 20.55
CA ALA A 110 23.25 -1.60 21.41
C ALA A 110 23.28 -2.79 22.39
N TRP A 111 24.12 -3.81 22.14
CA TRP A 111 24.34 -4.94 23.04
C TRP A 111 25.55 -4.77 23.97
N ALA A 112 26.27 -3.64 23.88
CA ALA A 112 27.50 -3.40 24.62
C ALA A 112 27.29 -3.18 26.13
N ASP A 113 26.06 -3.10 26.65
CA ASP A 113 25.82 -3.00 28.10
C ASP A 113 24.59 -3.79 28.58
N LYS A 114 24.86 -5.00 29.12
CA LYS A 114 24.14 -5.58 30.28
C LYS A 114 24.79 -6.82 30.90
N SER A 115 25.76 -7.47 30.24
CA SER A 115 26.37 -8.71 30.74
C SER A 115 27.65 -8.53 31.55
N ASP A 116 28.21 -7.32 31.65
CA ASP A 116 29.52 -7.11 32.29
C ASP A 116 29.45 -6.52 33.72
N LYS A 117 28.30 -6.70 34.40
CA LYS A 117 28.28 -6.73 35.87
C LYS A 117 28.56 -8.16 36.34
N SER A 118 29.76 -8.67 36.06
CA SER A 118 30.28 -9.80 36.83
C SER A 118 30.93 -9.24 38.10
N ASP A 119 30.56 -9.76 39.27
CA ASP A 119 31.04 -9.38 40.61
C ASP A 119 32.53 -9.67 40.85
N THR A 120 33.32 -9.81 39.80
CA THR A 120 34.75 -10.10 39.86
C THR A 120 35.51 -8.93 39.27
N GLY A 121 36.31 -8.24 40.08
CA GLY A 121 37.02 -6.99 39.79
C GLY A 121 38.09 -7.03 38.69
N GLY A 122 37.77 -7.61 37.53
CA GLY A 122 38.53 -7.50 36.29
C GLY A 122 38.07 -6.27 35.50
N LYS A 123 39.04 -5.55 34.91
CA LYS A 123 38.81 -4.36 34.07
C LYS A 123 37.76 -4.68 32.98
N SER A 124 36.62 -3.98 33.00
CA SER A 124 35.59 -4.06 31.96
C SER A 124 36.22 -3.79 30.59
N ALA A 125 35.88 -4.63 29.61
CA ALA A 125 36.36 -4.44 28.25
C ALA A 125 35.83 -3.10 27.69
N PRO A 126 36.59 -2.37 26.86
CA PRO A 126 36.11 -1.13 26.25
C PRO A 126 34.81 -1.39 25.48
N ALA A 127 33.79 -0.57 25.69
CA ALA A 127 32.52 -0.69 24.96
C ALA A 127 32.78 -0.69 23.45
N LEU A 128 32.38 -1.76 22.76
CA LEU A 128 32.52 -1.84 21.31
C LEU A 128 31.74 -0.70 20.66
N MET A 129 32.42 0.08 19.81
CA MET A 129 31.80 1.17 19.05
C MET A 129 31.45 0.70 17.64
N GLN A 130 30.23 0.98 17.20
CA GLN A 130 29.82 0.84 15.82
C GLN A 130 30.40 2.03 15.02
N PRO A 131 31.16 1.78 13.94
CA PRO A 131 31.70 2.85 13.11
C PRO A 131 30.58 3.61 12.41
N ALA A 132 30.88 4.83 11.94
CA ALA A 132 29.89 5.62 11.21
C ALA A 132 29.40 4.86 9.98
N HIS A 133 28.09 4.91 9.74
CA HIS A 133 27.41 4.18 8.67
C HIS A 133 26.73 5.17 7.74
N TRP A 134 27.13 5.14 6.48
CA TRP A 134 26.61 6.02 5.45
C TRP A 134 25.82 5.19 4.44
N VAL A 135 24.58 5.59 4.20
CA VAL A 135 23.70 4.99 3.21
C VAL A 135 23.27 6.06 2.22
N PHE A 136 23.59 5.83 0.95
CA PHE A 136 23.20 6.71 -0.15
C PHE A 136 22.29 5.92 -1.09
N ASN A 137 21.12 6.45 -1.39
CA ASN A 137 20.22 5.86 -2.38
C ASN A 137 20.23 6.71 -3.64
N PHE A 138 20.58 6.10 -4.76
CA PHE A 138 20.56 6.66 -6.11
C PHE A 138 19.47 5.97 -6.95
N GLY A 139 19.16 6.56 -8.10
CA GLY A 139 18.19 6.01 -9.05
C GLY A 139 16.78 6.59 -8.92
N GLY A 140 15.81 5.89 -9.48
CA GLY A 140 14.43 6.35 -9.67
C GLY A 140 13.39 5.22 -9.54
N PRO A 141 12.17 5.40 -10.07
CA PRO A 141 11.05 4.47 -9.83
C PRO A 141 11.29 3.01 -10.27
N ASN A 142 12.15 2.80 -11.28
CA ASN A 142 12.38 1.49 -11.89
C ASN A 142 13.66 0.80 -11.37
N GLU A 143 14.60 1.57 -10.84
CA GLU A 143 15.90 1.08 -10.39
C GLU A 143 16.36 1.92 -9.20
N ILE A 144 16.65 1.24 -8.09
CA ILE A 144 17.21 1.85 -6.89
C ILE A 144 18.59 1.26 -6.67
N VAL A 145 19.60 2.12 -6.63
CA VAL A 145 20.98 1.75 -6.35
C VAL A 145 21.35 2.26 -4.96
N GLN A 146 21.50 1.35 -4.01
CA GLN A 146 21.85 1.67 -2.63
C GLN A 146 23.34 1.42 -2.40
N ALA A 147 24.07 2.45 -2.02
CA ALA A 147 25.47 2.37 -1.63
C ALA A 147 25.59 2.48 -0.10
N GLU A 148 26.14 1.45 0.53
CA GLU A 148 26.37 1.34 1.97
C GLU A 148 27.86 1.34 2.26
N TYR A 149 28.30 2.28 3.09
CA TYR A 149 29.68 2.38 3.53
C TYR A 149 29.76 2.43 5.05
N TRP A 150 30.66 1.61 5.60
CA TRP A 150 31.05 1.64 7.00
C TRP A 150 32.43 2.26 7.10
N GLN A 151 32.55 3.31 7.90
CA GLN A 151 33.80 4.05 8.03
C GLN A 151 34.95 3.14 8.46
N GLY A 152 36.03 3.14 7.69
CA GLY A 152 37.20 2.26 7.88
C GLY A 152 37.23 1.04 6.96
N ASN A 153 36.16 0.78 6.19
CA ASN A 153 36.18 -0.25 5.16
C ASN A 153 36.96 0.22 3.90
N ARG A 154 37.49 -0.72 3.11
CA ARG A 154 38.18 -0.44 1.83
C ARG A 154 37.26 -0.58 0.62
N SER A 155 35.99 -0.92 0.85
CA SER A 155 34.98 -1.08 -0.19
C SER A 155 33.63 -0.54 0.26
N VAL A 156 32.83 -0.13 -0.71
CA VAL A 156 31.41 0.22 -0.54
C VAL A 156 30.56 -0.95 -1.03
N GLY A 157 29.59 -1.36 -0.22
CA GLY A 157 28.58 -2.33 -0.66
C GLY A 157 27.55 -1.63 -1.52
N VAL A 158 27.35 -2.09 -2.75
CA VAL A 158 26.37 -1.53 -3.68
C VAL A 158 25.30 -2.56 -3.93
N ALA A 159 24.05 -2.23 -3.64
CA ALA A 159 22.91 -3.08 -3.91
C ALA A 159 22.00 -2.40 -4.94
N THR A 160 21.97 -2.95 -6.15
CA THR A 160 21.05 -2.52 -7.21
C THR A 160 19.78 -3.34 -7.12
N THR A 161 18.64 -2.66 -7.15
CA THR A 161 17.32 -3.26 -7.06
C THR A 161 16.51 -2.87 -8.28
N HIS A 162 16.07 -3.85 -9.06
CA HIS A 162 15.13 -3.65 -10.16
C HIS A 162 13.75 -4.19 -9.77
N ASN A 163 12.73 -3.35 -9.91
CA ASN A 163 11.35 -3.75 -9.68
C ASN A 163 10.71 -4.16 -11.02
N GLY A 164 10.46 -5.45 -11.21
CA GLY A 164 9.64 -5.92 -12.34
C GLY A 164 8.18 -5.49 -12.18
N PHE A 165 7.38 -5.66 -13.24
CA PHE A 165 5.96 -5.25 -13.25
C PHE A 165 5.16 -5.79 -12.06
N VAL A 166 5.33 -7.07 -11.73
CA VAL A 166 4.63 -7.71 -10.59
C VAL A 166 5.12 -7.17 -9.25
N ALA A 167 6.42 -6.86 -9.10
CA ALA A 167 6.95 -6.23 -7.90
C ALA A 167 6.40 -4.81 -7.72
N THR A 168 6.36 -4.02 -8.79
CA THR A 168 5.77 -2.68 -8.80
C THR A 168 4.29 -2.73 -8.41
N LEU A 169 3.50 -3.59 -9.05
CA LEU A 169 2.09 -3.73 -8.76
C LEU A 169 1.82 -4.17 -7.32
N THR A 170 2.61 -5.11 -6.79
CA THR A 170 2.45 -5.59 -5.40
C THR A 170 2.92 -4.57 -4.37
N ASN A 171 3.93 -3.74 -4.68
CA ASN A 171 4.34 -2.63 -3.83
C ASN A 171 3.25 -1.55 -3.78
N MET A 172 2.68 -1.20 -4.94
CA MET A 172 1.57 -0.25 -5.05
C MET A 172 0.29 -0.76 -4.36
N HIS A 173 0.02 -2.07 -4.38
CA HIS A 173 -1.09 -2.69 -3.63
C HIS A 173 -0.93 -2.55 -2.11
N LYS A 174 0.30 -2.68 -1.58
CA LYS A 174 0.61 -2.49 -0.16
C LYS A 174 0.60 -1.04 0.29
N GLY A 175 0.56 -0.10 -0.65
CA GLY A 175 0.75 1.31 -0.36
C GLY A 175 2.20 1.78 -0.29
N GLY A 176 3.17 0.98 -0.75
CA GLY A 176 4.55 1.41 -0.88
C GLY A 176 4.75 2.33 -2.09
N SER A 177 5.29 3.54 -1.86
CA SER A 177 5.63 4.52 -2.90
C SER A 177 4.54 4.72 -3.98
N MET A 178 3.32 5.07 -3.56
CA MET A 178 2.19 5.28 -4.48
C MET A 178 2.28 6.66 -5.17
N PRO A 179 2.39 6.73 -6.50
CA PRO A 179 2.33 8.01 -7.22
C PRO A 179 0.89 8.57 -7.23
N LEU A 180 0.74 9.88 -7.35
CA LEU A 180 -0.57 10.55 -7.32
C LEU A 180 -1.62 9.95 -8.27
N PRO A 181 -1.32 9.64 -9.55
CA PRO A 181 -2.30 9.02 -10.44
C PRO A 181 -2.81 7.67 -9.95
N TRP A 182 -1.95 6.91 -9.25
CA TRP A 182 -2.35 5.63 -8.67
C TRP A 182 -3.32 5.82 -7.51
N ILE A 183 -3.04 6.79 -6.62
CA ILE A 183 -3.94 7.11 -5.50
C ILE A 183 -5.33 7.45 -6.03
N LEU A 184 -5.42 8.34 -7.02
CA LEU A 184 -6.69 8.70 -7.65
C LEU A 184 -7.38 7.50 -8.31
N LEU A 185 -6.62 6.59 -8.92
CA LEU A 185 -7.16 5.36 -9.49
C LEU A 185 -7.79 4.46 -8.41
N VAL A 186 -7.09 4.27 -7.29
CA VAL A 186 -7.60 3.49 -6.14
C VAL A 186 -8.82 4.16 -5.52
N ASP A 187 -8.83 5.49 -5.41
CA ASP A 187 -9.99 6.23 -4.92
C ASP A 187 -11.21 6.02 -5.82
N THR A 188 -11.03 5.90 -7.14
CA THR A 188 -12.15 5.56 -8.04
C THR A 188 -12.66 4.13 -7.84
N LEU A 189 -11.77 3.17 -7.53
CA LEU A 189 -12.17 1.81 -7.15
C LEU A 189 -12.98 1.84 -5.84
N ALA A 190 -12.48 2.52 -4.81
CA ALA A 190 -13.18 2.67 -3.54
C ALA A 190 -14.56 3.33 -3.72
N GLY A 191 -14.61 4.44 -4.48
CA GLY A 191 -15.85 5.10 -4.85
C GLY A 191 -16.83 4.19 -5.59
N SER A 192 -16.31 3.35 -6.51
CA SER A 192 -17.15 2.37 -7.21
C SER A 192 -17.74 1.32 -6.28
N LEU A 193 -16.97 0.80 -5.31
CA LEU A 193 -17.45 -0.18 -4.34
C LEU A 193 -18.51 0.42 -3.39
N ILE A 194 -18.31 1.66 -2.94
CA ILE A 194 -19.29 2.40 -2.14
C ILE A 194 -20.57 2.57 -2.95
N PHE A 195 -20.45 3.06 -4.19
CA PHE A 195 -21.60 3.26 -5.08
C PHE A 195 -22.34 1.94 -5.33
N LEU A 196 -21.64 0.86 -5.66
CA LEU A 196 -22.21 -0.46 -5.89
C LEU A 196 -22.94 -1.00 -4.66
N SER A 197 -22.38 -0.80 -3.47
CA SER A 197 -23.01 -1.21 -2.21
C SER A 197 -24.33 -0.46 -1.98
N ILE A 198 -24.31 0.87 -2.10
CA ILE A 198 -25.50 1.73 -1.90
C ILE A 198 -26.55 1.44 -2.97
N SER A 199 -26.15 1.38 -4.24
CA SER A 199 -27.07 1.16 -5.35
C SER A 199 -27.63 -0.27 -5.36
N GLY A 200 -26.86 -1.27 -4.93
CA GLY A 200 -27.34 -2.64 -4.73
C GLY A 200 -28.43 -2.70 -3.65
N VAL A 201 -28.21 -2.04 -2.52
CA VAL A 201 -29.20 -1.91 -1.44
C VAL A 201 -30.44 -1.13 -1.92
N ALA A 202 -30.26 -0.04 -2.67
CA ALA A 202 -31.35 0.75 -3.23
C ALA A 202 -32.18 -0.06 -4.24
N LEU A 203 -31.55 -0.79 -5.16
CA LEU A 203 -32.23 -1.67 -6.10
C LEU A 203 -32.98 -2.78 -5.37
N TRP A 204 -32.36 -3.42 -4.38
CA TRP A 204 -32.99 -4.44 -3.57
C TRP A 204 -34.24 -3.90 -2.87
N MET A 205 -34.13 -2.74 -2.20
CA MET A 205 -35.28 -2.07 -1.59
C MET A 205 -36.34 -1.77 -2.64
N LEU A 206 -35.99 -1.13 -3.76
CA LEU A 206 -36.96 -0.70 -4.76
C LEU A 206 -37.62 -1.85 -5.54
N THR A 207 -37.05 -3.05 -5.57
CA THR A 207 -37.59 -4.20 -6.32
C THR A 207 -38.28 -5.23 -5.44
N HIS A 208 -37.84 -5.43 -4.19
CA HIS A 208 -38.37 -6.49 -3.34
C HIS A 208 -39.64 -6.07 -2.58
N ARG A 209 -40.63 -6.97 -2.53
CA ARG A 209 -41.91 -6.75 -1.84
C ARG A 209 -41.82 -6.99 -0.32
N ARG A 210 -40.92 -7.87 0.14
CA ARG A 210 -40.71 -8.24 1.56
C ARG A 210 -39.50 -7.52 2.20
N ARG A 211 -39.43 -6.19 2.07
CA ARG A 211 -38.27 -5.37 2.51
C ARG A 211 -37.95 -5.50 4.01
N ARG A 212 -38.97 -5.69 4.85
CA ARG A 212 -38.81 -5.77 6.31
C ARG A 212 -37.96 -6.95 6.76
N VAL A 213 -38.08 -8.10 6.09
CA VAL A 213 -37.31 -9.31 6.45
C VAL A 213 -35.82 -9.10 6.17
N GLY A 214 -35.47 -8.56 5.00
CA GLY A 214 -34.06 -8.32 4.70
C GLY A 214 -33.44 -7.17 5.51
N LEU A 215 -34.23 -6.16 5.90
CA LEU A 215 -33.79 -5.14 6.85
C LEU A 215 -33.50 -5.74 8.24
N ALA A 216 -34.35 -6.64 8.71
CA ALA A 216 -34.13 -7.35 9.98
C ALA A 216 -32.87 -8.24 9.92
N LEU A 217 -32.68 -8.99 8.84
CA LEU A 217 -31.47 -9.80 8.64
C LEU A 217 -30.21 -8.93 8.56
N PHE A 218 -30.24 -7.83 7.80
CA PHE A 218 -29.11 -6.90 7.69
C PHE A 218 -28.77 -6.29 9.06
N GLY A 219 -29.78 -5.82 9.79
CA GLY A 219 -29.61 -5.26 11.14
C GLY A 219 -29.05 -6.29 12.13
N ALA A 220 -29.55 -7.52 12.10
CA ALA A 220 -29.04 -8.61 12.94
C ALA A 220 -27.58 -8.96 12.61
N SER A 221 -27.23 -9.05 11.33
CA SER A 221 -25.85 -9.30 10.89
C SER A 221 -24.90 -8.17 11.32
N LEU A 222 -25.31 -6.91 11.18
CA LEU A 222 -24.52 -5.76 11.61
C LEU A 222 -24.33 -5.73 13.12
N ALA A 223 -25.40 -5.97 13.89
CA ALA A 223 -25.34 -6.06 15.34
C ALA A 223 -24.43 -7.20 15.82
N ALA A 224 -24.50 -8.36 15.18
CA ALA A 224 -23.59 -9.49 15.46
C ALA A 224 -22.13 -9.12 15.15
N MET A 225 -21.87 -8.46 14.03
CA MET A 225 -20.52 -8.01 13.66
C MET A 225 -19.96 -7.03 14.70
N LEU A 226 -20.77 -6.05 15.11
CA LEU A 226 -20.39 -5.05 16.13
C LEU A 226 -20.16 -5.71 17.50
N ALA A 227 -21.01 -6.66 17.89
CA ALA A 227 -20.84 -7.39 19.14
C ALA A 227 -19.53 -8.22 19.15
N ILE A 228 -19.20 -8.88 18.04
CA ILE A 228 -17.92 -9.61 17.91
C ILE A 228 -16.74 -8.65 17.96
N ALA A 229 -16.80 -7.53 17.23
CA ALA A 229 -15.72 -6.55 17.18
C ALA A 229 -15.47 -5.90 18.55
N LEU A 230 -16.54 -5.54 19.27
CA LEU A 230 -16.46 -4.97 20.62
C LEU A 230 -16.08 -5.99 21.69
N GLY A 231 -16.40 -7.27 21.51
CA GLY A 231 -15.98 -8.35 22.41
C GLY A 231 -14.53 -8.80 22.20
N ALA A 232 -13.88 -8.38 21.10
CA ALA A 232 -12.48 -8.64 20.80
C ALA A 232 -11.53 -7.49 21.23
N LEU A 233 -12.09 -6.39 21.74
CA LEU A 233 -11.41 -5.28 22.40
C LEU A 233 -11.29 -5.54 23.91
#